data_AF-A0A841LGQ1-F1
#
_entry.id   AF-A0A841LGQ1-F1
#
_cell.length_a   1.000
_cell.length_b   1.000
_cell.length_c   1.000
_cell.angle_alpha   90.00
_cell.angle_beta   90.00
_cell.angle_gamma   90.00
#
_symmetry.space_group_name_H-M   'P 1'
#
loop_
_entity.id
_entity.type
_entity.pdbx_description
1 polymer ?
#
loop_
_entity_poly.entity_id
_entity_poly.type
_entity_poly.pdbx_seq_one_letter_code
_entity_poly.pdbx_strand_id
1 'polypeptide(L)'
;MSVDLEIHPKSARLFAFAAVHGDASIRHNGGALDPALDRLEVFCEKAEHIIGHNILRHDIPHLVANRARLAVLAAAPVDTLWLNPLAFPRNPYHHLVKHYRDGRLQAGHINDPEKDANARLALQLLADQISAFAKLAQQAPDALLAYHYLTSRGEGSVGFDALFRHLRGPAPDFPAAHAAIRRLLMGVACSHRLEQTLGRLSDERIGWPMAYALSGIPERHDALERVRMGDAAILLISPKQLRSPSIRSALQQREVSLWVLDEAHCVSKLCLA
;
A
#
# COMPACT_ATOMS: atom_id res chain seq x y z
N MET A 1 0.25 12.16 13.16
CA MET A 1 1.71 12.26 13.42
C MET A 1 2.42 11.20 12.59
N SER A 2 3.65 11.44 12.12
CA SER A 2 4.49 10.39 11.54
C SER A 2 5.69 10.05 12.41
N VAL A 3 6.11 8.79 12.38
CA VAL A 3 7.32 8.29 13.06
C VAL A 3 8.16 7.45 12.10
N ASP A 4 9.47 7.49 12.30
CA ASP A 4 10.46 6.65 11.61
C ASP A 4 11.50 6.19 12.63
N LEU A 5 11.71 4.87 12.75
CA LEU A 5 12.67 4.25 13.66
C LEU A 5 13.89 3.68 12.93
N GLU A 6 15.01 3.67 13.63
CA GLU A 6 16.24 3.01 13.19
C GLU A 6 16.59 1.88 14.16
N ILE A 7 16.62 0.67 13.63
CA ILE A 7 16.78 -0.57 14.39
C ILE A 7 18.09 -1.24 13.98
N HIS A 8 18.89 -1.65 14.96
CA HIS A 8 20.11 -2.35 14.67
C HIS A 8 19.78 -3.76 14.13
N PRO A 9 20.22 -4.13 12.91
CA PRO A 9 19.69 -5.28 12.17
C PRO A 9 19.96 -6.63 12.84
N LYS A 10 21.02 -6.72 13.66
CA LYS A 10 21.37 -7.97 14.36
C LYS A 10 20.76 -8.10 15.75
N SER A 11 20.60 -6.98 16.45
CA SER A 11 20.20 -6.99 17.86
C SER A 11 18.75 -6.57 18.07
N ALA A 12 18.07 -6.13 17.01
CA ALA A 12 16.72 -5.58 17.05
C ALA A 12 16.55 -4.40 18.03
N ARG A 13 17.67 -3.77 18.43
CA ARG A 13 17.66 -2.63 19.36
C ARG A 13 17.40 -1.35 18.60
N LEU A 14 16.40 -0.60 19.06
CA LEU A 14 16.17 0.78 18.68
C LEU A 14 17.37 1.64 19.11
N PHE A 15 17.91 2.43 18.19
CA PHE A 15 19.04 3.34 18.50
C PHE A 15 18.84 4.77 18.01
N ALA A 16 17.87 5.02 17.14
CA ALA A 16 17.49 6.35 16.72
C ALA A 16 16.03 6.39 16.24
N PHE A 17 15.44 7.58 16.28
CA PHE A 17 14.10 7.82 15.76
C PHE A 17 13.91 9.28 15.37
N ALA A 18 12.91 9.53 14.53
CA ALA A 18 12.33 10.85 14.29
C ALA A 18 10.80 10.76 14.34
N ALA A 19 10.16 11.81 14.85
CA ALA A 19 8.71 11.95 14.81
C ALA A 19 8.31 13.37 14.43
N VAL A 20 7.24 13.50 13.64
CA VAL A 20 6.75 14.76 13.09
C VAL A 20 5.25 14.89 13.30
N HIS A 21 4.81 16.03 13.82
CA HIS A 21 3.41 16.37 14.03
C HIS A 21 3.15 17.83 13.67
N GLY A 22 2.54 18.07 12.50
CA GLY A 22 2.46 19.40 11.92
C GLY A 22 3.87 19.98 11.70
N ASP A 23 4.09 21.20 12.19
CA ASP A 23 5.41 21.85 12.12
C ASP A 23 6.38 21.41 13.22
N ALA A 24 5.87 20.72 14.25
CA ALA A 24 6.69 20.23 15.36
C ALA A 24 7.39 18.91 14.97
N SER A 25 8.64 18.77 15.38
CA SER A 25 9.40 17.53 15.21
C SER A 25 10.29 17.24 16.43
N ILE A 26 10.51 15.96 16.69
CA ILE A 26 11.48 15.49 17.69
C ILE A 26 12.38 14.42 17.08
N ARG A 27 13.57 14.28 17.64
CA ARG A 27 14.59 13.37 17.15
C ARG A 27 15.41 12.79 18.29
N HIS A 28 15.87 11.57 18.08
CA HIS A 28 16.94 10.96 18.84
C HIS A 28 17.96 10.32 17.91
N ASN A 29 19.24 10.62 18.11
CA ASN A 29 20.34 9.99 17.40
C ASN A 29 21.55 9.89 18.34
N GLY A 30 21.64 8.78 19.08
CA GLY A 30 22.67 8.59 20.09
C GLY A 30 22.34 9.22 21.46
N GLY A 31 23.11 8.82 22.48
CA GLY A 31 22.85 9.16 23.88
C GLY A 31 21.94 8.14 24.58
N ALA A 32 21.44 8.50 25.77
CA ALA A 32 20.56 7.63 26.54
C ALA A 32 19.18 7.52 25.87
N LEU A 33 18.77 6.28 25.55
CA LEU A 33 17.51 6.00 24.86
C LEU A 33 16.29 6.25 25.74
N ASP A 34 16.36 5.90 27.04
CA ASP A 34 15.20 5.97 27.93
C ASP A 34 14.61 7.40 28.04
N PRO A 35 15.41 8.46 28.35
CA PRO A 35 14.87 9.81 28.37
C PRO A 35 14.39 10.31 27.01
N ALA A 36 14.89 9.73 25.92
CA ALA A 36 14.42 10.08 24.58
C ALA A 36 13.05 9.46 24.29
N LEU A 37 12.84 8.21 24.70
CA LEU A 37 11.55 7.54 24.64
C LEU A 37 10.50 8.27 25.48
N ASP A 38 10.86 8.78 26.66
CA ASP A 38 9.93 9.55 27.50
C ASP A 38 9.46 10.83 26.78
N ARG A 39 10.35 11.51 26.05
CA ARG A 39 9.98 12.66 25.20
C ARG A 39 9.10 12.24 24.02
N LEU A 40 9.36 11.07 23.44
CA LEU A 40 8.53 10.52 22.37
C LEU A 40 7.11 10.22 22.87
N GLU A 41 6.96 9.63 24.06
CA GLU A 41 5.63 9.40 24.66
C GLU A 41 4.84 10.70 24.76
N VAL A 42 5.40 11.73 25.39
CA VAL A 42 4.75 13.05 25.53
C VAL A 42 4.42 13.67 24.17
N PHE A 43 5.29 13.51 23.18
CA PHE A 43 5.05 14.01 21.82
C PHE A 43 3.89 13.28 21.13
N CYS A 44 3.76 11.99 21.38
CA CYS A 44 2.73 11.12 20.82
C CYS A 44 1.34 11.31 21.44
N GLU A 45 1.24 11.82 22.68
CA GLU A 45 -0.05 11.98 23.39
C GLU A 45 -1.09 12.82 22.61
N LYS A 46 -0.65 13.71 21.73
CA LYS A 46 -1.51 14.59 20.94
C LYS A 46 -1.94 13.99 19.60
N ALA A 47 -1.46 12.79 19.26
CA ALA A 47 -1.69 12.19 17.96
C ALA A 47 -2.87 11.23 17.97
N GLU A 48 -3.90 11.54 17.18
CA GLU A 48 -5.03 10.61 16.94
C GLU A 48 -4.63 9.43 16.05
N HIS A 49 -3.68 9.67 15.13
CA HIS A 49 -3.20 8.69 14.16
C HIS A 49 -1.69 8.70 14.07
N ILE A 50 -1.13 7.50 13.90
CA ILE A 50 0.29 7.30 13.62
C ILE A 50 0.48 6.88 12.16
N ILE A 51 1.35 7.58 11.45
CA ILE A 51 1.55 7.45 10.00
C ILE A 51 3.00 7.04 9.75
N GLY A 52 3.23 6.09 8.87
CA GLY A 52 4.58 5.73 8.48
C GLY A 52 4.60 4.84 7.25
N HIS A 53 5.80 4.42 6.86
CA HIS A 53 6.00 3.50 5.74
C HIS A 53 6.45 2.16 6.29
N ASN A 54 5.63 1.11 6.15
CA ASN A 54 5.80 -0.18 6.79
C ASN A 54 5.67 -0.16 8.32
N ILE A 55 4.98 0.86 8.85
CA ILE A 55 4.87 1.13 10.28
C ILE A 55 4.26 -0.02 11.10
N LEU A 56 3.35 -0.79 10.49
CA LEU A 56 2.67 -1.91 11.14
C LEU A 56 3.63 -3.05 11.45
N ARG A 57 4.58 -3.31 10.56
CA ARG A 57 5.51 -4.45 10.66
C ARG A 57 6.87 -4.06 11.22
N HIS A 58 7.18 -2.77 11.20
CA HIS A 58 8.48 -2.25 11.60
C HIS A 58 8.36 -1.44 12.89
N ASP A 59 7.88 -0.21 12.81
CA ASP A 59 8.04 0.75 13.90
C ASP A 59 7.20 0.42 15.14
N ILE A 60 5.91 0.10 14.95
CA ILE A 60 4.99 -0.17 16.06
C ILE A 60 5.47 -1.33 16.95
N PRO A 61 5.83 -2.51 16.41
CA PRO A 61 6.39 -3.59 17.22
C PRO A 61 7.59 -3.17 18.08
N HIS A 62 8.49 -2.37 17.52
CA HIS A 62 9.67 -1.88 18.25
C HIS A 62 9.33 -0.82 19.29
N LEU A 63 8.37 0.08 19.03
CA LEU A 63 7.89 1.05 20.01
C LEU A 63 7.26 0.33 21.21
N VAL A 64 6.36 -0.62 20.97
CA VAL A 64 5.66 -1.37 22.02
C VAL A 64 6.62 -2.21 22.86
N ALA A 65 7.63 -2.82 22.22
CA ALA A 65 8.66 -3.59 22.92
C ALA A 65 9.52 -2.74 23.87
N ASN A 66 9.71 -1.45 23.57
CA ASN A 66 10.48 -0.55 24.43
C ASN A 66 9.62 0.20 25.45
N ARG A 67 8.35 0.49 25.11
CA ARG A 67 7.38 1.20 25.94
C ARG A 67 5.98 0.67 25.72
N ALA A 68 5.47 -0.10 26.68
CA ALA A 68 4.11 -0.65 26.62
C ALA A 68 3.02 0.43 26.49
N ARG A 69 3.26 1.64 27.01
CA ARG A 69 2.34 2.80 26.88
C ARG A 69 2.13 3.24 25.44
N LEU A 70 3.11 3.04 24.57
CA LEU A 70 3.00 3.36 23.14
C LEU A 70 2.13 2.37 22.36
N ALA A 71 1.63 1.29 23.00
CA ALA A 71 0.67 0.38 22.38
C ALA A 71 -0.63 1.08 21.97
N VAL A 72 -0.99 2.19 22.61
CA VAL A 72 -2.15 3.02 22.21
C VAL A 72 -2.03 3.52 20.77
N LEU A 73 -0.80 3.76 20.29
CA LEU A 73 -0.56 4.22 18.92
C LEU A 73 -0.83 3.12 17.88
N ALA A 74 -0.81 1.86 18.29
CA ALA A 74 -1.14 0.73 17.40
C ALA A 74 -2.64 0.62 17.11
N ALA A 75 -3.50 1.38 17.80
CA ALA A 75 -4.95 1.34 17.59
C ALA A 75 -5.37 1.99 16.27
N ALA A 76 -4.72 3.09 15.86
CA ALA A 76 -5.09 3.85 14.67
C ALA A 76 -3.91 4.15 13.72
N PRO A 77 -3.20 3.10 13.23
CA PRO A 77 -2.12 3.26 12.28
C PRO A 77 -2.62 3.56 10.87
N VAL A 78 -1.82 4.32 10.14
CA VAL A 78 -1.94 4.52 8.69
C VAL A 78 -0.61 4.14 8.07
N ASP A 79 -0.56 2.93 7.52
CA ASP A 79 0.62 2.41 6.85
C ASP A 79 0.58 2.74 5.36
N THR A 80 1.41 3.70 4.96
CA THR A 80 1.50 4.14 3.56
C THR A 80 1.97 3.03 2.63
N LEU A 81 2.74 2.04 3.12
CA LEU A 81 3.15 0.91 2.28
C LEU A 81 1.94 0.03 1.91
N TRP A 82 0.98 -0.12 2.81
CA TRP A 82 -0.21 -0.91 2.54
C TRP A 82 -1.19 -0.18 1.60
N LEU A 83 -1.24 1.15 1.66
CA LEU A 83 -2.07 1.95 0.77
C LEU A 83 -1.53 2.03 -0.67
N ASN A 84 -0.22 1.84 -0.87
CA ASN A 84 0.43 2.01 -2.17
C ASN A 84 -0.21 1.22 -3.32
N PRO A 85 -0.47 -0.10 -3.23
CA PRO A 85 -1.09 -0.83 -4.33
C PRO A 85 -2.49 -0.31 -4.69
N LEU A 86 -3.22 0.21 -3.70
CA LEU A 86 -4.57 0.73 -3.91
C LEU A 86 -4.56 2.13 -4.54
N ALA A 87 -3.63 2.99 -4.13
CA ALA A 87 -3.49 4.37 -4.62
C ALA A 87 -2.76 4.45 -5.97
N PHE A 88 -1.74 3.60 -6.15
CA PHE A 88 -0.82 3.62 -7.29
C PHE A 88 -0.61 2.20 -7.86
N PRO A 89 -1.65 1.55 -8.41
CA PRO A 89 -1.58 0.16 -8.89
C PRO A 89 -0.53 -0.06 -10.00
N ARG A 90 -0.14 0.99 -10.73
CA ARG A 90 0.94 0.92 -11.75
C ARG A 90 2.36 0.95 -11.16
N ASN A 91 2.52 1.48 -9.95
CA ASN A 91 3.80 1.49 -9.24
C ASN A 91 3.59 1.14 -7.75
N PRO A 92 3.17 -0.10 -7.44
CA PRO A 92 2.77 -0.50 -6.09
C PRO A 92 3.94 -0.52 -5.10
N TYR A 93 5.18 -0.57 -5.61
CA TYR A 93 6.41 -0.52 -4.83
C TYR A 93 7.05 0.87 -4.86
N HIS A 94 6.25 1.94 -5.00
CA HIS A 94 6.75 3.31 -4.94
C HIS A 94 7.51 3.52 -3.62
N HIS A 95 8.82 3.35 -3.66
CA HIS A 95 9.71 3.65 -2.55
C HIS A 95 9.57 5.15 -2.27
N LEU A 96 9.80 5.55 -1.02
CA LEU A 96 10.00 6.96 -0.70
C LEU A 96 11.23 7.44 -1.50
N VAL A 97 11.02 7.99 -2.69
CA VAL A 97 12.12 8.44 -3.56
C VAL A 97 12.69 9.71 -2.93
N LYS A 98 13.85 9.57 -2.30
CA LYS A 98 14.64 10.68 -1.78
C LYS A 98 15.21 11.48 -2.95
N HIS A 99 14.49 12.48 -3.46
CA HIS A 99 15.10 13.51 -4.31
C HIS A 99 15.90 14.51 -3.47
N TYR A 100 16.90 14.03 -2.73
CA TYR A 100 17.92 14.85 -2.05
C TYR A 100 19.26 14.81 -2.81
N ARG A 101 19.19 14.91 -4.13
CA ARG A 101 20.35 15.15 -4.99
C ARG A 101 20.08 16.35 -5.87
N ASP A 102 20.01 17.52 -5.26
CA ASP A 102 20.49 18.75 -5.88
C ASP A 102 21.13 19.61 -4.80
N GLY A 103 22.46 19.57 -4.81
CA GLY A 103 23.31 20.10 -3.76
C GLY A 103 23.14 21.60 -3.53
N ARG A 104 22.80 21.96 -2.30
CA ARG A 104 23.31 23.12 -1.55
C ARG A 104 22.70 23.11 -0.15
N LEU A 105 23.15 22.18 0.68
CA LEU A 105 23.10 22.40 2.12
C LEU A 105 24.22 23.42 2.42
N GLN A 106 23.83 24.68 2.64
CA GLN A 106 24.73 25.64 3.28
C GLN A 106 25.20 25.03 4.59
N ALA A 107 26.51 24.89 4.70
CA ALA A 107 27.20 24.29 5.82
C ALA A 107 26.87 25.05 7.11
N GLY A 108 26.21 24.36 8.04
CA GLY A 108 25.93 24.94 9.35
C GLY A 108 24.81 24.27 10.13
N HIS A 109 24.79 22.95 10.26
CA HIS A 109 24.25 22.24 11.43
C HIS A 109 24.63 20.76 11.33
N ILE A 110 25.37 20.26 12.33
CA ILE A 110 25.62 18.83 12.52
C ILE A 110 24.33 18.24 13.11
N ASN A 111 23.34 18.05 12.24
CA ASN A 111 22.09 17.34 12.50
C ASN A 111 21.80 16.55 11.22
N ASP A 112 21.84 15.22 11.28
CA ASP A 112 21.61 14.34 10.13
C ASP A 112 20.20 14.56 9.53
N PRO A 113 20.00 15.28 8.41
CA PRO A 113 18.68 15.73 7.96
C PRO A 113 17.72 14.61 7.55
N GLU A 114 18.23 13.39 7.33
CA GLU A 114 17.50 12.34 6.62
C GLU A 114 16.34 11.73 7.41
N LYS A 115 16.45 11.57 8.73
CA LYS A 115 15.43 10.86 9.53
C LYS A 115 14.13 11.66 9.68
N ASP A 116 14.27 12.93 10.03
CA ASP A 116 13.18 13.89 10.03
C ASP A 116 12.59 14.06 8.61
N ALA A 117 13.45 13.99 7.57
CA ALA A 117 12.98 13.97 6.20
C ALA A 117 12.15 12.71 5.87
N ASN A 118 12.52 11.51 6.32
CA ASN A 118 11.72 10.29 6.09
C ASN A 118 10.32 10.37 6.72
N ALA A 119 10.22 10.80 7.98
CA ALA A 119 8.94 10.99 8.64
C ALA A 119 8.08 12.05 7.91
N ARG A 120 8.69 13.14 7.41
CA ARG A 120 7.99 14.11 6.54
C ARG A 120 7.61 13.52 5.19
N LEU A 121 8.46 12.69 4.58
CA LEU A 121 8.18 12.04 3.30
C LEU A 121 7.01 11.06 3.42
N ALA A 122 6.84 10.37 4.55
CA ALA A 122 5.67 9.53 4.79
C ALA A 122 4.37 10.36 4.83
N LEU A 123 4.39 11.56 5.44
CA LEU A 123 3.25 12.49 5.41
C LEU A 123 2.97 13.00 3.99
N GLN A 124 4.01 13.34 3.22
CA GLN A 124 3.86 13.76 1.83
C GLN A 124 3.27 12.64 0.96
N LEU A 125 3.80 11.41 1.09
CA LEU A 125 3.29 10.25 0.39
C LEU A 125 1.81 10.01 0.74
N LEU A 126 1.43 10.14 2.01
CA LEU A 126 0.04 10.02 2.41
C LEU A 126 -0.84 11.09 1.74
N ALA A 127 -0.38 12.33 1.64
CA ALA A 127 -1.12 13.40 0.94
C ALA A 127 -1.31 13.08 -0.56
N ASP A 128 -0.28 12.52 -1.21
CA ASP A 128 -0.35 12.07 -2.60
C ASP A 128 -1.34 10.91 -2.75
N GLN A 129 -1.32 9.95 -1.82
CA GLN A 129 -2.27 8.83 -1.77
C GLN A 129 -3.71 9.31 -1.57
N ILE A 130 -3.96 10.24 -0.66
CA ILE A 130 -5.28 10.87 -0.46
C ILE A 130 -5.74 11.54 -1.75
N SER A 131 -4.86 12.26 -2.44
CA SER A 131 -5.17 12.89 -3.72
C SER A 131 -5.48 11.87 -4.82
N ALA A 132 -4.77 10.74 -4.85
CA ALA A 132 -5.05 9.64 -5.78
C ALA A 132 -6.41 8.97 -5.48
N PHE A 133 -6.71 8.71 -4.20
CA PHE A 133 -8.01 8.16 -3.80
C PHE A 133 -9.16 9.13 -4.05
N ALA A 134 -8.95 10.44 -3.91
CA ALA A 134 -9.96 11.45 -4.25
C ALA A 134 -10.30 11.42 -5.75
N LYS A 135 -9.29 11.24 -6.62
CA LYS A 135 -9.51 11.03 -8.06
C LYS A 135 -10.23 9.70 -8.31
N LEU A 136 -9.83 8.62 -7.63
CA LEU A 136 -10.50 7.32 -7.72
C LEU A 136 -11.96 7.40 -7.28
N ALA A 137 -12.29 8.20 -6.26
CA ALA A 137 -13.66 8.42 -5.80
C ALA A 137 -14.57 8.93 -6.93
N GLN A 138 -14.04 9.78 -7.81
CA GLN A 138 -14.77 10.37 -8.93
C GLN A 138 -14.85 9.40 -10.12
N GLN A 139 -13.79 8.65 -10.39
CA GLN A 139 -13.67 7.80 -11.58
C GLN A 139 -14.26 6.40 -11.38
N ALA A 140 -14.10 5.83 -10.19
CA ALA A 140 -14.51 4.47 -9.83
C ALA A 140 -14.98 4.43 -8.37
N PRO A 141 -16.13 5.05 -8.03
CA PRO A 141 -16.64 5.11 -6.65
C PRO A 141 -16.84 3.73 -6.01
N ASP A 142 -17.20 2.72 -6.81
CA ASP A 142 -17.34 1.35 -6.34
C ASP A 142 -16.00 0.75 -5.88
N ALA A 143 -14.88 1.11 -6.50
CA ALA A 143 -13.55 0.65 -6.09
C ALA A 143 -13.18 1.22 -4.72
N LEU A 144 -13.40 2.53 -4.52
CA LEU A 144 -13.15 3.17 -3.24
C LEU A 144 -14.08 2.64 -2.14
N LEU A 145 -15.34 2.35 -2.46
CA LEU A 145 -16.29 1.73 -1.54
C LEU A 145 -15.81 0.32 -1.14
N ALA A 146 -15.40 -0.50 -2.10
CA ALA A 146 -14.85 -1.82 -1.85
C ALA A 146 -13.58 -1.75 -0.98
N TYR A 147 -12.64 -0.85 -1.27
CA TYR A 147 -11.43 -0.68 -0.46
C TYR A 147 -11.75 -0.29 0.97
N HIS A 148 -12.60 0.72 1.18
CA HIS A 148 -13.02 1.12 2.52
C HIS A 148 -13.53 -0.10 3.30
N TYR A 149 -14.48 -0.84 2.74
CA TYR A 149 -14.99 -2.05 3.38
C TYR A 149 -13.92 -3.08 3.71
N LEU A 150 -13.03 -3.36 2.76
CA LEU A 150 -12.07 -4.46 2.86
C LEU A 150 -10.92 -4.16 3.81
N THR A 151 -10.58 -2.89 4.02
CA THR A 151 -9.42 -2.48 4.81
C THR A 151 -9.77 -1.91 6.19
N SER A 152 -11.06 -1.81 6.54
CA SER A 152 -11.52 -1.16 7.78
C SER A 152 -12.04 -2.10 8.88
N ARG A 153 -11.96 -3.43 8.71
CA ARG A 153 -12.69 -4.36 9.60
C ARG A 153 -11.88 -5.03 10.71
N GLY A 154 -10.57 -5.20 10.54
CA GLY A 154 -9.74 -5.91 11.52
C GLY A 154 -9.21 -5.00 12.63
N GLU A 155 -8.49 -5.59 13.59
CA GLU A 155 -7.74 -4.83 14.59
C GLU A 155 -6.73 -3.88 13.92
N GLY A 156 -6.53 -2.69 14.52
CA GLY A 156 -5.63 -1.67 13.98
C GLY A 156 -6.13 -1.01 12.69
N SER A 157 -7.42 -1.12 12.37
CA SER A 157 -7.99 -0.55 11.13
C SER A 157 -8.44 0.91 11.26
N VAL A 158 -8.49 1.47 12.48
CA VAL A 158 -9.09 2.78 12.78
C VAL A 158 -8.47 3.90 11.94
N GLY A 159 -7.16 3.87 11.71
CA GLY A 159 -6.49 4.87 10.86
C GLY A 159 -6.89 4.77 9.39
N PHE A 160 -6.99 3.55 8.85
CA PHE A 160 -7.45 3.32 7.48
C PHE A 160 -8.93 3.70 7.31
N ASP A 161 -9.78 3.35 8.26
CA ASP A 161 -11.20 3.75 8.32
C ASP A 161 -11.35 5.28 8.34
N ALA A 162 -10.57 5.98 9.17
CA ALA A 162 -10.58 7.44 9.21
C ALA A 162 -10.21 8.07 7.85
N LEU A 163 -9.19 7.55 7.17
CA LEU A 163 -8.79 7.99 5.84
C LEU A 163 -9.92 7.83 4.81
N PHE A 164 -10.52 6.64 4.73
CA PHE A 164 -11.59 6.42 3.75
C PHE A 164 -12.88 7.14 4.13
N ARG A 165 -13.14 7.34 5.43
CA ARG A 165 -14.25 8.17 5.90
C ARG A 165 -14.11 9.61 5.46
N HIS A 166 -12.90 10.18 5.53
CA HIS A 166 -12.63 11.52 5.04
C HIS A 166 -12.92 11.66 3.53
N LEU A 167 -12.68 10.60 2.75
CA LEU A 167 -12.83 10.62 1.29
C LEU A 167 -14.26 10.35 0.79
N ARG A 168 -15.00 9.44 1.44
CA ARG A 168 -16.32 8.97 0.94
C ARG A 168 -17.43 8.91 1.98
N GLY A 169 -17.18 9.32 3.22
CA GLY A 169 -18.12 9.19 4.34
C GLY A 169 -18.09 7.80 4.99
N PRO A 170 -19.11 7.47 5.83
CA PRO A 170 -19.10 6.30 6.71
C PRO A 170 -18.79 4.97 6.02
N ALA A 171 -18.20 4.05 6.78
CA ALA A 171 -17.88 2.69 6.31
C ALA A 171 -19.14 2.02 5.74
N PRO A 172 -19.06 1.44 4.53
CA PRO A 172 -20.20 0.79 3.92
C PRO A 172 -20.55 -0.50 4.67
N ASP A 173 -21.81 -0.88 4.63
CA ASP A 173 -22.25 -2.17 5.15
C ASP A 173 -21.88 -3.33 4.20
N PHE A 174 -22.09 -4.56 4.70
CA PHE A 174 -21.80 -5.77 3.94
C PHE A 174 -22.57 -5.81 2.60
N PRO A 175 -23.89 -5.56 2.52
CA PRO A 175 -24.63 -5.53 1.26
C PRO A 175 -24.08 -4.51 0.24
N ALA A 176 -23.80 -3.28 0.67
CA ALA A 176 -23.29 -2.23 -0.22
C ALA A 176 -21.92 -2.60 -0.80
N ALA A 177 -21.02 -3.12 0.05
CA ALA A 177 -19.69 -3.57 -0.39
C ALA A 177 -19.78 -4.74 -1.38
N HIS A 178 -20.64 -5.71 -1.13
CA HIS A 178 -20.85 -6.83 -2.05
C HIS A 178 -21.39 -6.38 -3.40
N ALA A 179 -22.36 -5.45 -3.40
CA ALA A 179 -22.90 -4.90 -4.63
C ALA A 179 -21.84 -4.14 -5.44
N ALA A 180 -21.00 -3.34 -4.78
CA ALA A 180 -19.91 -2.62 -5.43
C ALA A 180 -18.87 -3.59 -6.03
N ILE A 181 -18.42 -4.60 -5.29
CA ILE A 181 -17.48 -5.61 -5.79
C ILE A 181 -18.07 -6.38 -6.99
N ARG A 182 -19.37 -6.70 -6.96
CA ARG A 182 -20.05 -7.32 -8.11
C ARG A 182 -20.04 -6.43 -9.35
N ARG A 183 -20.29 -5.12 -9.19
CA ARG A 183 -20.26 -4.16 -10.30
C ARG A 183 -18.85 -4.01 -10.87
N LEU A 184 -17.83 -3.93 -10.02
CA LEU A 184 -16.42 -3.85 -10.44
C LEU A 184 -15.98 -5.07 -11.26
N LEU A 185 -16.52 -6.26 -10.95
CA LEU A 185 -16.10 -7.51 -11.56
C LEU A 185 -17.05 -8.01 -12.65
N MET A 186 -18.10 -7.24 -12.96
CA MET A 186 -19.04 -7.57 -14.02
C MET A 186 -18.31 -7.62 -15.37
N GLY A 187 -18.46 -8.74 -16.09
CA GLY A 187 -17.76 -8.93 -17.38
C GLY A 187 -16.27 -9.27 -17.27
N VAL A 188 -15.67 -9.12 -16.09
CA VAL A 188 -14.23 -9.39 -15.86
C VAL A 188 -14.01 -10.75 -15.17
N ALA A 189 -14.88 -11.13 -14.25
CA ALA A 189 -14.80 -12.39 -13.51
C ALA A 189 -15.98 -13.33 -13.79
N CYS A 190 -15.73 -14.64 -13.71
CA CYS A 190 -16.79 -15.64 -13.77
C CYS A 190 -17.71 -15.51 -12.54
N SER A 191 -19.02 -15.41 -12.77
CA SER A 191 -20.04 -15.22 -11.72
C SER A 191 -19.97 -16.27 -10.62
N HIS A 192 -19.77 -17.54 -10.95
CA HIS A 192 -19.67 -18.62 -9.97
C HIS A 192 -18.46 -18.46 -9.02
N ARG A 193 -17.29 -18.09 -9.58
CA ARG A 193 -16.07 -17.86 -8.80
C ARG A 193 -16.18 -16.59 -7.95
N LEU A 194 -16.87 -15.58 -8.46
CA LEU A 194 -17.15 -14.35 -7.74
C LEU A 194 -17.99 -14.64 -6.49
N GLU A 195 -19.10 -15.37 -6.61
CA GLU A 195 -19.96 -15.70 -5.48
C GLU A 195 -19.24 -16.54 -4.41
N GLN A 196 -18.43 -17.52 -4.82
CA GLN A 196 -17.59 -18.28 -3.89
C GLN A 196 -16.61 -17.39 -3.11
N THR A 197 -16.05 -16.37 -3.78
CA THR A 197 -15.09 -15.46 -3.19
C THR A 197 -15.75 -14.46 -2.26
N LEU A 198 -16.90 -13.91 -2.67
CA LEU A 198 -17.72 -13.01 -1.84
C LEU A 198 -18.19 -13.71 -0.56
N GLY A 199 -18.58 -14.99 -0.63
CA GLY A 199 -18.96 -15.77 0.54
C GLY A 199 -17.87 -15.90 1.61
N ARG A 200 -16.60 -15.67 1.25
CA ARG A 200 -15.47 -15.70 2.19
C ARG A 200 -15.19 -14.34 2.84
N LEU A 201 -15.82 -13.25 2.36
CA LEU A 201 -15.59 -11.90 2.87
C LEU A 201 -16.08 -11.70 4.29
N SER A 202 -16.77 -12.67 4.89
CA SER A 202 -17.01 -12.69 6.34
C SER A 202 -15.69 -12.76 7.14
N ASP A 203 -14.64 -13.39 6.61
CA ASP A 203 -13.31 -13.42 7.22
C ASP A 203 -12.55 -12.10 6.97
N GLU A 204 -12.26 -11.35 8.03
CA GLU A 204 -11.54 -10.08 7.93
C GLU A 204 -10.10 -10.21 7.43
N ARG A 205 -9.48 -11.39 7.61
CA ARG A 205 -8.10 -11.64 7.19
C ARG A 205 -7.94 -11.64 5.68
N ILE A 206 -9.05 -11.82 4.94
CA ILE A 206 -9.02 -11.77 3.48
C ILE A 206 -9.26 -10.37 2.91
N GLY A 207 -9.55 -9.38 3.76
CA GLY A 207 -9.85 -8.01 3.36
C GLY A 207 -8.73 -7.37 2.53
N TRP A 208 -7.55 -7.19 3.12
CA TRP A 208 -6.39 -6.63 2.43
C TRP A 208 -5.93 -7.43 1.19
N PRO A 209 -5.79 -8.77 1.25
CA PRO A 209 -5.52 -9.56 0.05
C PRO A 209 -6.53 -9.34 -1.08
N MET A 210 -7.82 -9.21 -0.74
CA MET A 210 -8.87 -8.91 -1.72
C MET A 210 -8.72 -7.50 -2.29
N ALA A 211 -8.49 -6.49 -1.43
CA ALA A 211 -8.31 -5.11 -1.88
C ALA A 211 -7.16 -5.00 -2.88
N TYR A 212 -6.03 -5.67 -2.61
CA TYR A 212 -4.91 -5.74 -3.54
C TYR A 212 -5.27 -6.46 -4.83
N ALA A 213 -5.98 -7.58 -4.75
CA ALA A 213 -6.43 -8.30 -5.93
C ALA A 213 -7.33 -7.42 -6.81
N LEU A 214 -8.24 -6.66 -6.21
CA LEU A 214 -9.13 -5.72 -6.92
C LEU A 214 -8.36 -4.55 -7.55
N SER A 215 -7.30 -4.07 -6.89
CA SER A 215 -6.54 -2.89 -7.34
C SER A 215 -5.82 -3.03 -8.67
N GLY A 216 -5.47 -4.25 -9.09
CA GLY A 216 -4.81 -4.47 -10.38
C GLY A 216 -5.76 -4.93 -11.50
N ILE A 217 -7.07 -5.04 -11.23
CA ILE A 217 -8.02 -5.57 -12.21
C ILE A 217 -8.28 -4.60 -13.35
N PRO A 218 -8.56 -3.30 -13.11
CA PRO A 218 -8.76 -2.34 -14.19
C PRO A 218 -7.55 -2.27 -15.13
N GLU A 219 -6.33 -2.23 -14.58
CA GLU A 219 -5.09 -2.16 -15.36
C GLU A 219 -4.85 -3.44 -16.15
N ARG A 220 -5.10 -4.61 -15.54
CA ARG A 220 -4.96 -5.89 -16.23
C ARG A 220 -5.96 -6.02 -17.37
N HIS A 221 -7.18 -5.55 -17.15
CA HIS A 221 -8.22 -5.54 -18.19
C HIS A 221 -7.84 -4.59 -19.33
N ASP A 222 -7.44 -3.35 -19.03
CA ASP A 222 -6.99 -2.37 -20.03
C ASP A 222 -5.77 -2.88 -20.82
N ALA A 223 -4.77 -3.46 -20.14
CA ALA A 223 -3.62 -4.06 -20.80
C ALA A 223 -4.01 -5.20 -21.76
N LEU A 224 -4.98 -6.04 -21.37
CA LEU A 224 -5.49 -7.11 -22.23
C LEU A 224 -6.29 -6.58 -23.42
N GLU A 225 -7.11 -5.54 -23.22
CA GLU A 225 -7.86 -4.91 -24.30
C GLU A 225 -6.91 -4.21 -25.29
N ARG A 226 -5.86 -3.54 -24.82
CA ARG A 226 -4.81 -2.98 -25.70
C ARG A 226 -4.11 -4.06 -26.53
N VAL A 227 -3.86 -5.25 -25.95
CA VAL A 227 -3.34 -6.39 -26.73
C VAL A 227 -4.36 -6.83 -27.78
N ARG A 228 -5.64 -6.92 -27.41
CA ARG A 228 -6.72 -7.35 -28.30
C ARG A 228 -6.93 -6.39 -29.48
N MET A 229 -6.95 -5.08 -29.20
CA MET A 229 -7.11 -4.02 -30.19
C MET A 229 -5.85 -3.81 -31.05
N GLY A 230 -4.68 -4.26 -30.57
CA GLY A 230 -3.41 -4.11 -31.29
C GLY A 230 -2.64 -2.84 -30.95
N ASP A 231 -3.03 -2.13 -29.89
CA ASP A 231 -2.39 -0.92 -29.40
C ASP A 231 -1.13 -1.24 -28.56
N ALA A 232 -0.90 -2.51 -28.22
CA ALA A 232 0.29 -2.97 -27.52
C ALA A 232 1.34 -3.48 -28.51
N ALA A 233 2.47 -2.76 -28.64
CA ALA A 233 3.60 -3.17 -29.47
C ALA A 233 4.42 -4.31 -28.85
N ILE A 234 4.54 -4.35 -27.52
CA ILE A 234 5.28 -5.38 -26.77
C ILE A 234 4.42 -5.79 -25.57
N LEU A 235 4.28 -7.10 -25.36
CA LEU A 235 3.64 -7.69 -24.18
C LEU A 235 4.68 -8.44 -23.35
N LEU A 236 4.96 -7.95 -22.14
CA LEU A 236 5.75 -8.67 -21.14
C LEU A 236 4.81 -9.50 -20.27
N ILE A 237 5.03 -10.81 -20.21
CA ILE A 237 4.14 -11.73 -19.51
C ILE A 237 4.93 -12.90 -18.89
N SER A 238 4.55 -13.30 -17.67
CA SER A 238 5.15 -14.47 -17.05
C SER A 238 4.60 -15.77 -17.67
N PRO A 239 5.41 -16.86 -17.79
CA PRO A 239 4.94 -18.11 -18.38
C PRO A 239 3.69 -18.72 -17.69
N LYS A 240 3.53 -18.49 -16.38
CA LYS A 240 2.34 -18.97 -15.64
C LYS A 240 1.05 -18.31 -16.14
N GLN A 241 1.11 -17.05 -16.57
CA GLN A 241 -0.05 -16.32 -17.05
C GLN A 241 -0.55 -16.82 -18.41
N LEU A 242 0.30 -17.44 -19.23
CA LEU A 242 -0.11 -18.09 -20.49
C LEU A 242 -1.08 -19.27 -20.30
N ARG A 243 -1.31 -19.74 -19.06
CA ARG A 243 -2.37 -20.71 -18.73
C ARG A 243 -3.76 -20.08 -18.63
N SER A 244 -3.85 -18.74 -18.59
CA SER A 244 -5.12 -18.04 -18.49
C SER A 244 -5.89 -18.09 -19.81
N PRO A 245 -7.16 -18.55 -19.81
CA PRO A 245 -7.99 -18.57 -21.02
C PRO A 245 -8.14 -17.20 -21.68
N SER A 246 -8.28 -16.14 -20.87
CA SER A 246 -8.43 -14.76 -21.36
C SER A 246 -7.18 -14.28 -22.12
N ILE A 247 -5.99 -14.59 -21.60
CA ILE A 247 -4.72 -14.26 -22.28
C ILE A 247 -4.56 -15.07 -23.56
N ARG A 248 -4.86 -16.37 -23.53
CA ARG A 248 -4.80 -17.21 -24.73
C ARG A 248 -5.74 -16.70 -25.82
N SER A 249 -6.98 -16.36 -25.46
CA SER A 249 -7.98 -15.79 -26.37
C SER A 249 -7.52 -14.45 -26.97
N ALA A 250 -6.98 -13.55 -26.15
CA ALA A 250 -6.44 -12.28 -26.64
C ALA A 250 -5.27 -12.47 -27.62
N LEU A 251 -4.34 -13.39 -27.31
CA LEU A 251 -3.21 -13.70 -28.19
C LEU A 251 -3.62 -14.39 -29.48
N GLN A 252 -4.63 -15.26 -29.45
CA GLN A 252 -5.17 -15.93 -30.64
C GLN A 252 -5.82 -14.96 -31.63
N GLN A 253 -6.28 -13.80 -31.16
CA GLN A 253 -6.84 -12.74 -32.01
C GLN A 253 -5.76 -11.86 -32.64
N ARG A 254 -4.47 -12.14 -32.40
CA ARG A 254 -3.33 -11.34 -32.86
C ARG A 254 -2.32 -12.18 -33.63
N GLU A 255 -1.73 -11.56 -34.64
CA GLU A 255 -0.53 -12.10 -35.28
C GLU A 255 0.69 -11.71 -34.44
N VAL A 256 1.36 -12.71 -33.84
CA VAL A 256 2.56 -12.50 -33.03
C VAL A 256 3.78 -12.75 -33.92
N SER A 257 4.49 -11.67 -34.26
CA SER A 257 5.66 -11.72 -35.15
C SER A 257 6.93 -12.25 -34.50
N LEU A 258 7.06 -12.10 -33.17
CA LEU A 258 8.26 -12.49 -32.43
C LEU A 258 7.94 -12.91 -30.99
N TRP A 259 8.51 -14.04 -30.57
CA TRP A 259 8.53 -14.48 -29.18
C TRP A 259 9.96 -14.33 -28.63
N VAL A 260 10.11 -13.56 -27.55
CA VAL A 260 11.37 -13.43 -26.81
C VAL A 260 11.21 -14.11 -25.46
N LEU A 261 12.12 -15.03 -25.14
CA LEU A 261 12.11 -15.83 -23.91
C LEU A 261 13.38 -15.49 -23.13
N ASP A 262 13.22 -14.86 -21.97
CA ASP A 262 14.34 -14.40 -21.13
C ASP A 262 15.13 -15.57 -20.50
N GLU A 263 14.49 -16.72 -20.25
CA GLU A 263 15.17 -17.91 -19.71
C GLU A 263 14.72 -19.23 -20.35
N ALA A 264 15.69 -20.11 -20.65
CA ALA A 264 15.47 -21.43 -21.27
C ALA A 264 14.58 -22.37 -20.43
N HIS A 265 14.53 -22.19 -19.10
CA HIS A 265 13.67 -23.01 -18.23
C HIS A 265 12.16 -22.76 -18.44
N CYS A 266 11.80 -21.68 -19.15
CA CYS A 266 10.42 -21.38 -19.51
C CYS A 266 9.87 -22.31 -20.61
N VAL A 267 10.74 -22.93 -21.41
CA VAL A 267 10.38 -23.74 -22.59
C VAL A 267 9.70 -25.05 -22.20
N SER A 268 10.16 -25.70 -21.13
CA SER A 268 9.61 -27.00 -20.68
C SER A 268 8.14 -26.95 -20.24
N LYS A 269 7.61 -25.75 -19.96
CA LYS A 269 6.21 -25.53 -19.56
C LYS A 269 5.31 -25.03 -20.70
N LEU A 270 5.87 -24.63 -21.84
CA LEU A 270 5.10 -24.20 -23.02
C LEU A 270 4.80 -25.36 -23.98
N CYS A 271 5.69 -26.36 -24.09
CA CYS A 271 5.58 -27.44 -25.08
C CYS A 271 4.75 -28.67 -24.64
N LEU A 272 4.00 -28.59 -23.55
CA LEU A 272 3.10 -29.66 -23.09
C LEU A 272 1.72 -29.09 -22.75
N ALA A 273 0.98 -28.65 -23.78
CA ALA A 273 -0.48 -28.47 -23.77
C ALA A 273 -0.99 -28.34 -25.20
#